data_AF-A0A7W2SSW2-F1
#
_entry.id   AF-A0A7W2SSW2-F1
#
_cell.length_a   1.000
_cell.length_b   1.000
_cell.length_c   1.000
_cell.angle_alpha   90.00
_cell.angle_beta   90.00
_cell.angle_gamma   90.00
#
_symmetry.space_group_name_H-M   'P 1'
#
loop_
_entity.id
_entity.type
_entity.pdbx_description
1 polymer ?
#
loop_
_entity_poly.entity_id
_entity_poly.type
_entity_poly.pdbx_seq_one_letter_code
_entity_poly.pdbx_strand_id
1 'polypeptide(L)'
;MLLTDGLIMVTERDEFAYHDMITHVPLFVHPAAKNVLIIGGGDGGTAREVLRHIGGEKCTMVVDACRQHIPQTSKGLDHEKMYLRY
;
A
#
# COMPACT_ATOMS: atom_id res chain seq x y z
N MET A 1 -4.88 14.88 7.90
CA MET A 1 -5.34 13.70 8.69
C MET A 1 -6.32 12.90 7.84
N LEU A 2 -6.07 11.61 7.67
CA LEU A 2 -6.94 10.70 6.92
C LEU A 2 -7.72 9.83 7.91
N LEU A 3 -9.02 9.70 7.67
CA LEU A 3 -9.91 8.83 8.41
C LEU A 3 -10.49 7.75 7.50
N THR A 4 -10.76 6.57 8.06
CA THR A 4 -11.56 5.52 7.40
C THR A 4 -12.54 4.99 8.45
N ASP A 5 -13.84 5.03 8.15
CA ASP A 5 -14.91 4.67 9.08
C ASP A 5 -14.86 5.42 10.43
N GLY A 6 -14.38 6.67 10.40
CA GLY A 6 -14.20 7.49 11.60
C GLY A 6 -12.96 7.15 12.43
N LEU A 7 -12.15 6.17 12.03
CA LEU A 7 -10.89 5.81 12.66
C LEU A 7 -9.72 6.57 12.04
N ILE A 8 -8.78 6.99 12.88
CA ILE A 8 -7.55 7.66 12.42
C ILE A 8 -6.66 6.62 11.74
N MET A 9 -6.39 6.85 10.47
CA MET A 9 -5.44 6.05 9.70
C MET A 9 -4.04 6.67 9.78
N VAL A 10 -3.96 7.98 9.55
CA VAL A 10 -2.69 8.70 9.48
C VAL A 10 -2.87 10.20 9.74
N THR A 11 -1.88 10.82 10.38
CA THR A 11 -1.75 12.28 10.43
C THR A 11 -0.45 12.71 9.77
N GLU A 12 -0.44 13.83 9.04
CA GLU A 12 0.75 14.30 8.31
C GLU A 12 1.93 14.62 9.24
N ARG A 13 1.65 14.91 10.51
CA ARG A 13 2.68 15.27 11.49
C ARG A 13 3.54 14.06 11.89
N ASP A 14 2.96 12.86 11.92
CA ASP A 14 3.58 11.66 12.48
C ASP A 14 3.54 10.42 11.57
N GLU A 15 3.02 10.55 10.35
CA GLU A 15 2.94 9.49 9.34
C GLU A 15 4.28 8.78 9.11
N PHE A 16 5.39 9.52 9.19
CA PHE A 16 6.74 8.98 8.98
C PHE A 16 7.04 7.83 9.94
N ALA A 17 6.56 7.89 11.19
CA ALA A 17 6.83 6.83 12.17
C ALA A 17 6.17 5.50 11.77
N TYR A 18 4.99 5.55 11.14
CA TYR A 18 4.33 4.37 10.62
C TYR A 18 4.98 3.89 9.31
N HIS A 19 5.20 4.80 8.36
CA HIS A 19 5.70 4.45 7.03
C HIS A 19 7.15 3.97 7.02
N ASP A 20 8.01 4.57 7.84
CA ASP A 20 9.40 4.12 8.00
C ASP A 20 9.41 2.69 8.57
N MET A 21 8.59 2.42 9.60
CA MET A 21 8.60 1.12 10.27
C MET A 21 8.02 0.00 9.40
N ILE A 22 6.89 0.23 8.74
CA ILE A 22 6.27 -0.81 7.89
C ILE A 22 7.10 -1.08 6.62
N THR A 23 7.92 -0.12 6.20
CA THR A 23 8.70 -0.22 4.95
C THR A 23 10.15 -0.61 5.18
N HIS A 24 10.88 0.13 6.01
CA HIS A 24 12.33 -0.01 6.12
C HIS A 24 12.73 -1.29 6.85
N VAL A 25 11.95 -1.71 7.86
CA VAL A 25 12.24 -2.95 8.60
C VAL A 25 12.31 -4.16 7.65
N PRO A 26 11.29 -4.47 6.82
CA PRO A 26 11.38 -5.61 5.90
C PRO A 26 12.39 -5.39 4.77
N LEU A 27 12.58 -4.17 4.27
CA LEU A 27 13.50 -3.91 3.15
C LEU A 27 14.98 -3.91 3.55
N PHE A 28 15.32 -3.56 4.79
CA PHE A 28 16.70 -3.65 5.27
C PHE A 28 17.16 -5.09 5.55
N VAL A 29 16.24 -6.00 5.88
CA VAL A 29 16.59 -7.42 6.10
C VAL A 29 16.54 -8.25 4.83
N HIS A 30 15.86 -7.77 3.77
CA HIS A 30 15.77 -8.47 2.50
C HIS A 30 16.98 -8.11 1.61
N PRO A 31 17.80 -9.08 1.16
CA PRO A 31 19.10 -8.81 0.55
C PRO A 31 19.05 -8.10 -0.82
N ALA A 32 17.97 -8.28 -1.58
CA ALA A 32 17.80 -7.67 -2.90
C ALA A 32 16.31 -7.57 -3.29
N ALA A 33 15.53 -6.74 -2.58
CA ALA A 33 14.11 -6.56 -2.90
C ALA A 33 13.95 -5.83 -4.25
N LYS A 34 13.15 -6.39 -5.15
CA LYS A 34 12.90 -5.84 -6.50
C LYS A 34 11.42 -5.67 -6.81
N ASN A 35 10.60 -6.66 -6.46
CA ASN A 35 9.16 -6.61 -6.68
C ASN A 35 8.46 -6.55 -5.33
N VAL A 36 7.82 -5.43 -5.02
CA VAL A 36 7.13 -5.20 -3.75
C VAL A 36 5.63 -5.07 -4.00
N LEU A 37 4.84 -5.83 -3.24
CA LEU A 37 3.39 -5.74 -3.22
C LEU A 37 2.96 -5.05 -1.91
N ILE A 38 2.27 -3.92 -2.03
CA ILE A 38 1.67 -3.19 -0.91
C ILE A 38 0.18 -3.54 -0.86
N ILE A 39 -0.24 -4.14 0.26
CA ILE A 39 -1.65 -4.44 0.55
C ILE A 39 -2.19 -3.30 1.42
N GLY A 40 -3.16 -2.54 0.90
CA GLY A 40 -3.60 -1.27 1.51
C GLY A 40 -2.76 -0.10 1.02
N GLY A 41 -2.39 0.82 1.93
CA GLY A 41 -1.52 1.96 1.62
C GLY A 41 -2.18 3.10 0.84
N GLY A 42 -3.50 3.28 0.99
CA GLY A 42 -4.29 4.25 0.22
C GLY A 42 -3.86 5.71 0.37
N ASP A 43 -3.09 6.05 1.42
CA ASP A 43 -2.48 7.37 1.60
C ASP A 43 -1.17 7.57 0.81
N GLY A 44 -0.57 6.48 0.30
CA GLY A 44 0.63 6.50 -0.53
C GLY A 44 1.97 6.58 0.21
N GLY A 45 1.99 6.73 1.53
CA GLY A 45 3.23 6.87 2.30
C GLY A 45 4.12 5.61 2.23
N THR A 46 3.54 4.41 2.31
CA THR A 46 4.31 3.16 2.14
C THR A 46 4.95 3.09 0.76
N ALA A 47 4.23 3.46 -0.30
CA ALA A 47 4.77 3.42 -1.67
C ALA A 47 5.93 4.42 -1.83
N ARG A 48 5.79 5.63 -1.27
CA ARG A 48 6.85 6.64 -1.24
C ARG A 48 8.14 6.08 -0.64
N GLU A 49 8.05 5.41 0.50
CA GLU A 49 9.22 4.87 1.18
C GLU A 49 9.79 3.63 0.47
N VAL A 50 8.95 2.75 -0.08
CA VAL A 50 9.40 1.56 -0.82
C VAL A 50 10.23 1.97 -2.04
N LEU A 51 9.79 2.99 -2.76
CA LEU A 51 10.45 3.48 -3.98
C LEU A 51 11.86 4.04 -3.72
N ARG A 52 12.20 4.41 -2.47
CA ARG A 52 13.57 4.81 -2.10
C ARG A 52 14.55 3.64 -2.09
N HIS A 53 14.08 2.41 -1.88
CA HIS A 53 14.92 1.21 -1.75
C HIS A 53 15.11 0.48 -3.08
N ILE A 54 14.06 0.40 -3.89
CA ILE A 54 14.03 -0.52 -5.03
C ILE A 54 14.52 0.08 -6.35
N GLY A 55 15.02 1.32 -6.36
CA GLY A 55 15.77 1.88 -7.48
C GLY A 55 15.07 1.91 -8.85
N GLY A 56 13.73 1.98 -8.87
CA GLY A 56 12.93 1.95 -10.11
C GLY A 56 12.41 0.57 -10.51
N GLU A 57 12.64 -0.47 -9.70
CA GLU A 57 11.97 -1.76 -9.83
C GLU A 57 10.47 -1.66 -9.43
N LYS A 58 9.70 -2.75 -9.54
CA LYS A 58 8.23 -2.70 -9.50
C LYS A 58 7.65 -2.62 -8.08
N CYS A 59 6.88 -1.57 -7.80
CA CYS A 59 5.99 -1.46 -6.65
C CYS A 59 4.53 -1.53 -7.10
N THR A 60 3.75 -2.47 -6.53
CA THR A 60 2.32 -2.66 -6.89
C THR A 60 1.44 -2.37 -5.67
N MET A 61 0.42 -1.52 -5.82
CA MET A 61 -0.56 -1.19 -4.76
C MET A 61 -1.94 -1.78 -5.08
N VAL A 62 -2.70 -2.12 -4.03
CA VAL A 62 -3.55 -3.31 -4.05
C VAL A 62 -4.86 -3.25 -4.83
N VAL A 63 -5.36 -2.09 -5.29
CA VAL A 63 -6.67 -2.09 -5.97
C VAL A 63 -6.65 -2.98 -7.23
N ASP A 64 -5.63 -2.85 -8.07
CA ASP A 64 -5.51 -3.66 -9.27
C ASP A 64 -4.84 -5.02 -9.01
N ALA A 65 -3.93 -5.09 -8.04
CA ALA A 65 -3.25 -6.33 -7.67
C ALA A 65 -4.23 -7.38 -7.10
N CYS A 66 -5.21 -6.95 -6.31
CA CYS A 66 -6.22 -7.85 -5.76
C CYS A 66 -7.04 -8.53 -6.87
N ARG A 67 -7.38 -7.82 -7.95
CA ARG A 67 -8.07 -8.41 -9.10
C ARG A 67 -7.27 -9.52 -9.76
N GLN A 68 -5.94 -9.37 -9.83
CA GLN A 68 -5.06 -10.32 -10.50
C GLN A 68 -4.64 -11.49 -9.60
N HIS A 69 -4.39 -11.22 -8.32
CA HIS A 69 -3.73 -12.16 -7.42
C HIS A 69 -4.63 -12.73 -6.32
N ILE A 70 -5.77 -12.11 -6.03
CA ILE A 70 -6.68 -12.54 -4.95
C ILE A 70 -8.16 -12.52 -5.40
N PRO A 71 -8.51 -13.23 -6.49
CA PRO A 71 -9.83 -13.17 -7.13
C PRO A 71 -11.00 -13.54 -6.20
N GLN A 72 -10.75 -14.43 -5.23
CA GLN A 72 -11.77 -14.86 -4.27
C GLN A 72 -12.33 -13.71 -3.43
N THR A 73 -11.46 -12.80 -2.98
CA THR A 73 -11.84 -11.61 -2.19
C THR A 73 -12.07 -10.38 -3.05
N SER A 74 -11.45 -10.28 -4.23
CA SER A 74 -11.58 -9.09 -5.10
C SER A 74 -12.84 -9.09 -5.96
N LYS A 75 -13.56 -10.21 -6.08
CA LYS A 75 -14.80 -10.30 -6.91
C LYS A 75 -15.89 -9.29 -6.55
N GLY A 76 -15.88 -8.75 -5.33
CA GLY A 76 -16.81 -7.70 -4.90
C GLY A 76 -16.44 -6.29 -5.37
N LEU A 77 -15.21 -6.08 -5.88
CA LEU A 77 -14.74 -4.78 -6.36
C LEU A 77 -15.47 -4.32 -7.63
N ASP A 78 -16.10 -5.24 -8.37
CA ASP A 78 -16.82 -4.96 -9.62
C ASP A 78 -18.35 -4.92 -9.42
N HIS A 79 -18.82 -4.92 -8.17
CA HIS A 79 -20.25 -4.86 -7.84
C HIS A 79 -20.84 -3.48 -8.19
N GLU A 80 -22.08 -3.41 -8.69
CA GLU A 80 -22.73 -2.16 -9.14
C GLU A 80 -22.84 -1.07 -8.05
N LYS A 81 -22.90 -1.50 -6.79
CA LYS A 81 -22.92 -0.61 -5.60
C LYS A 81 -21.53 -0.20 -5.13
N MET A 82 -20.48 -0.66 -5.81
CA MET A 82 -19.10 -0.38 -5.48
C MET A 82 -18.66 0.89 -6.22
N TYR A 83 -18.07 1.84 -5.49
CA TYR A 83 -17.57 3.09 -6.05
C TYR A 83 -16.06 3.20 -5.86
N LEU A 84 -15.30 2.72 -6.85
CA LEU A 84 -13.84 2.88 -6.89
C LEU A 84 -13.48 4.22 -7.53
N ARG A 85 -12.57 4.97 -6.88
CA ARG A 85 -11.89 6.13 -7.47
C ARG A 85 -10.39 5.83 -7.47
N TYR A 86 -9.77 5.95 -8.63
CA TYR A 86 -8.32 5.80 -8.84
C TYR A 86 -7.66 7.17 -8.85
#